data_AF-A0A7X6CHN3-F1
#
_entry.id   AF-A0A7X6CHN3-F1
#
_cell.length_a   1.000
_cell.length_b   1.000
_cell.length_c   1.000
_cell.angle_alpha   90.00
_cell.angle_beta   90.00
_cell.angle_gamma   90.00
#
_symmetry.space_group_name_H-M   'P 1'
#
loop_
_entity.id
_entity.type
_entity.pdbx_description
1 polymer ?
#
loop_
_entity_poly.entity_id
_entity_poly.type
_entity_poly.pdbx_seq_one_letter_code
_entity_poly.pdbx_strand_id
1 'polypeptide(L)'
;MFSQSFRSWKFDLDVKYGAYSYLCDRPEGPYANLIYDRLVSALAGQLLQRPIPDNFVGGINGDAYQQARTTFSNNFVSRVSIPGYLTGKTITLFSGQVVPVITPQLRGLYAWHTEILVENAIATAPEEEITRLRDALTGFLDRIFFDLRNLGTTSADRALNYAATNAFQTTSVLRQATGQGMQLDTINVERSPFCRMDSDCWDVRLTFFDPDNNRRARRVYRFTIDVSDIMPVTVGDVRSWPIS
;
A
#
# COMPACT_ATOMS: atom_id res chain seq x y z
N MET A 1 -10.48 -3.53 31.91
CA MET A 1 -9.12 -3.96 31.50
C MET A 1 -9.26 -4.58 30.12
N PHE A 2 -9.36 -3.74 29.08
CA PHE A 2 -9.56 -4.21 27.71
C PHE A 2 -8.22 -4.70 27.18
N SER A 3 -8.17 -5.99 26.86
CA SER A 3 -7.05 -6.59 26.13
C SER A 3 -6.84 -5.79 24.86
N GLN A 4 -5.77 -4.98 24.82
CA GLN A 4 -5.28 -4.40 23.58
C GLN A 4 -4.82 -5.58 22.73
N SER A 5 -5.69 -6.07 21.85
CA SER A 5 -5.26 -6.94 20.77
C SER A 5 -4.29 -6.11 19.93
N PHE A 6 -2.99 -6.29 20.16
CA PHE A 6 -1.95 -5.63 19.41
C PHE A 6 -2.07 -6.11 17.97
N ARG A 7 -2.35 -5.21 17.03
CA ARG A 7 -2.57 -5.56 15.62
C ARG A 7 -1.47 -4.94 14.78
N SER A 8 -1.12 -5.65 13.71
CA SER A 8 -0.16 -5.18 12.73
C SER A 8 -0.79 -5.20 11.34
N TRP A 9 -0.60 -4.12 10.60
CA TRP A 9 -0.82 -4.10 9.16
C TRP A 9 0.48 -3.60 8.54
N LYS A 10 1.36 -4.54 8.20
CA LYS A 10 2.67 -4.20 7.64
C LYS A 10 2.66 -4.33 6.13
N PHE A 11 3.30 -3.35 5.49
CA PHE A 11 3.75 -3.46 4.12
C PHE A 11 5.16 -3.98 4.09
N ASP A 12 5.43 -4.78 3.07
CA ASP A 12 6.75 -5.07 2.57
C ASP A 12 7.49 -6.21 3.28
N LEU A 13 7.84 -7.21 2.47
CA LEU A 13 8.82 -8.25 2.71
C LEU A 13 10.04 -7.96 1.81
N ASP A 14 10.55 -6.73 1.75
CA ASP A 14 11.73 -6.50 0.92
C ASP A 14 12.94 -7.16 1.57
N VAL A 15 13.24 -8.36 1.09
CA VAL A 15 14.38 -9.17 1.51
C VAL A 15 15.69 -8.50 1.07
N LYS A 16 15.67 -7.57 0.10
CA LYS A 16 16.89 -6.94 -0.44
C LYS A 16 17.45 -5.81 0.42
N TYR A 17 16.65 -5.18 1.29
CA TYR A 17 17.07 -4.00 2.07
C TYR A 17 16.93 -4.13 3.60
N GLY A 18 16.90 -5.36 4.13
CA GLY A 18 17.56 -5.65 5.41
C GLY A 18 16.95 -5.08 6.70
N ALA A 19 15.63 -5.14 6.89
CA ALA A 19 15.03 -4.99 8.22
C ALA A 19 13.94 -6.04 8.46
N TYR A 20 14.28 -7.10 9.21
CA TYR A 20 13.29 -8.05 9.71
C TYR A 20 12.46 -7.37 10.79
N SER A 21 11.21 -7.00 10.47
CA SER A 21 10.32 -6.32 11.42
C SER A 21 9.44 -7.29 12.21
N TYR A 22 9.05 -8.41 11.61
CA TYR A 22 8.21 -9.43 12.26
C TYR A 22 8.60 -10.81 11.74
N LEU A 23 8.43 -11.82 12.59
CA LEU A 23 8.26 -13.20 12.14
C LEU A 23 6.78 -13.52 12.07
N CYS A 24 6.35 -14.09 10.94
CA CYS A 24 5.05 -14.73 10.82
C CYS A 24 5.11 -16.06 11.60
N ASP A 25 4.33 -16.20 12.68
CA ASP A 25 4.24 -17.47 13.40
C ASP A 25 3.77 -18.57 12.45
N ARG A 26 3.98 -19.83 12.84
CA ARG A 26 3.35 -20.96 12.17
C ARG A 26 1.85 -20.67 12.09
N PRO A 27 1.25 -20.51 10.89
CA PRO A 27 -0.17 -20.23 10.81
C PRO A 27 -0.94 -21.32 11.57
N GLU A 28 -1.83 -20.91 12.47
CA GLU A 28 -2.64 -21.83 13.28
C GLU A 28 -4.11 -21.76 12.85
N GLY A 29 -4.86 -22.82 13.16
CA GLY A 29 -6.29 -22.89 12.89
C GLY A 29 -6.66 -23.38 11.49
N PRO A 30 -7.96 -23.31 11.12
CA PRO A 30 -8.50 -23.98 9.93
C PRO A 30 -7.98 -23.42 8.60
N TYR A 31 -7.45 -22.19 8.60
CA TYR A 31 -6.92 -21.51 7.42
C TYR A 31 -5.38 -21.52 7.34
N ALA A 32 -4.71 -22.25 8.23
CA ALA A 32 -3.25 -22.29 8.33
C ALA A 32 -2.58 -22.60 6.98
N ASN A 33 -3.04 -23.65 6.31
CA ASN A 33 -2.50 -24.07 5.02
C ASN A 33 -2.66 -22.98 3.94
N LEU A 34 -3.83 -22.34 3.88
CA LEU A 34 -4.08 -21.27 2.91
C LEU A 34 -3.20 -20.05 3.15
N ILE A 35 -2.96 -19.70 4.42
CA ILE A 35 -2.06 -18.60 4.77
C ILE A 35 -0.62 -18.97 4.36
N TYR A 36 -0.18 -20.19 4.67
CA TYR A 36 1.14 -20.66 4.30
C TYR A 36 1.33 -20.64 2.78
N ASP A 37 0.37 -21.16 2.02
CA ASP A 37 0.38 -21.16 0.56
C ASP A 37 0.48 -19.73 -0.01
N ARG A 38 -0.23 -18.77 0.59
CA ARG A 38 -0.16 -17.35 0.18
C ARG A 38 1.20 -16.73 0.48
N LEU A 39 1.78 -17.00 1.64
CA LEU A 39 3.11 -16.49 2.01
C LEU A 39 4.21 -17.09 1.12
N VAL A 40 4.14 -18.40 0.84
CA VAL A 40 5.06 -19.08 -0.07
C VAL A 40 4.89 -18.56 -1.50
N SER A 41 3.66 -18.37 -1.96
CA SER A 41 3.39 -17.80 -3.28
C SER A 41 3.93 -16.37 -3.41
N ALA A 42 3.77 -15.55 -2.37
CA ALA A 42 4.32 -14.20 -2.33
C ALA A 42 5.86 -14.22 -2.40
N LEU A 43 6.51 -15.07 -1.61
CA LEU A 43 7.97 -15.23 -1.63
C LEU A 43 8.46 -15.74 -2.99
N ALA A 44 7.80 -16.75 -3.57
CA ALA A 44 8.13 -17.26 -4.89
C ALA A 44 8.00 -16.16 -5.95
N GLY A 45 6.96 -15.34 -5.87
CA GLY A 45 6.75 -14.19 -6.76
C GLY A 45 7.85 -13.13 -6.66
N GLN A 46 8.45 -12.93 -5.49
CA GLN A 46 9.57 -12.00 -5.29
C GLN A 46 10.89 -12.49 -5.93
N LEU A 47 11.01 -13.79 -6.19
CA LEU A 47 12.17 -14.38 -6.89
C LEU A 47 12.08 -14.22 -8.40
N LEU A 48 10.90 -13.89 -8.92
CA LEU A 48 10.67 -13.67 -10.35
C LEU A 48 11.25 -12.32 -10.78
N GLN A 49 11.57 -12.19 -12.06
CA GLN A 49 12.09 -10.93 -12.60
C GLN A 49 10.98 -9.89 -12.73
N ARG A 50 11.33 -8.63 -12.45
CA ARG A 50 10.44 -7.49 -12.67
C ARG A 50 10.03 -7.43 -14.14
N PRO A 51 8.73 -7.25 -14.47
CA PRO A 51 8.28 -7.03 -15.82
C PRO A 51 8.99 -5.82 -16.45
N ILE A 52 9.41 -5.95 -17.71
CA ILE A 52 9.92 -4.82 -18.49
C ILE A 52 8.72 -3.90 -18.83
N PRO A 53 8.76 -2.59 -18.50
CA PRO A 53 7.64 -1.70 -18.78
C PRO A 53 7.46 -1.41 -20.28
N ASP A 54 6.23 -1.06 -20.68
CA ASP A 54 5.81 -0.86 -22.07
C ASP A 54 6.59 0.25 -22.82
N ASN A 55 7.26 1.14 -22.09
CA ASN A 55 8.05 2.25 -22.63
C ASN A 55 9.57 1.97 -22.67
N PHE A 56 10.01 0.74 -22.43
CA PHE A 56 11.42 0.38 -22.52
C PHE A 56 11.89 0.37 -23.98
N VAL A 57 12.49 1.48 -24.43
CA VAL A 57 13.19 1.60 -25.72
C VAL A 57 14.61 1.00 -25.59
N GLY A 58 14.70 -0.26 -25.16
CA GLY A 58 15.92 -1.04 -25.34
C GLY A 58 15.80 -1.76 -26.67
N GLY A 59 16.87 -1.76 -27.48
CA GLY A 59 16.92 -2.31 -28.85
C GLY A 59 16.72 -3.82 -28.97
N ILE A 60 15.62 -4.34 -28.43
CA ILE A 60 15.18 -5.72 -28.48
C ILE A 60 14.18 -5.81 -29.65
N ASN A 61 14.38 -6.78 -30.54
CA ASN A 61 13.45 -7.04 -31.65
C ASN A 61 12.01 -7.24 -31.13
N GLY A 62 11.02 -6.66 -31.81
CA GLY A 62 9.62 -6.57 -31.37
C GLY A 62 8.99 -7.92 -30.96
N ASP A 63 9.39 -9.03 -31.58
CA ASP A 63 8.88 -10.36 -31.26
C ASP A 63 9.44 -10.90 -29.93
N ALA A 64 10.74 -10.70 -29.68
CA ALA A 64 11.38 -11.07 -28.42
C ALA A 64 10.93 -10.16 -27.26
N TYR A 65 10.59 -8.90 -27.56
CA TYR A 65 9.97 -7.99 -26.61
C TYR A 65 8.56 -8.46 -26.20
N GLN A 66 7.71 -8.85 -27.15
CA GLN A 66 6.37 -9.39 -26.85
C GLN A 66 6.42 -10.77 -26.16
N GLN A 67 7.41 -11.61 -26.51
CA GLN A 67 7.62 -12.90 -25.87
C GLN A 67 8.19 -12.76 -24.46
N ALA A 68 9.12 -11.81 -24.23
CA ALA A 68 9.56 -11.45 -22.88
C ALA A 68 8.38 -10.87 -22.08
N ARG A 69 7.57 -9.97 -22.65
CA ARG A 69 6.34 -9.40 -22.05
C ARG A 69 5.33 -10.46 -21.61
N THR A 70 5.15 -11.53 -22.39
CA THR A 70 4.26 -12.66 -22.05
C THR A 70 4.93 -13.68 -21.11
N THR A 71 6.26 -13.71 -21.03
CA THR A 71 7.04 -14.59 -20.14
C THR A 71 7.33 -13.96 -18.78
N PHE A 72 7.25 -12.63 -18.63
CA PHE A 72 7.24 -11.98 -17.33
C PHE A 72 5.95 -12.32 -16.59
N SER A 73 6.08 -13.04 -15.49
CA SER A 73 4.92 -13.60 -14.85
C SER A 73 4.06 -12.49 -14.23
N ASN A 74 2.76 -12.52 -14.50
CA ASN A 74 1.74 -11.90 -13.63
C ASN A 74 1.90 -12.28 -12.14
N ASN A 75 2.73 -13.29 -11.86
CA ASN A 75 3.09 -13.76 -10.52
C ASN A 75 4.25 -12.99 -9.89
N PHE A 76 4.85 -11.99 -10.57
CA PHE A 76 5.90 -11.15 -9.97
C PHE A 76 5.30 -10.35 -8.81
N VAL A 77 6.00 -10.33 -7.69
CA VAL A 77 5.57 -9.64 -6.48
C VAL A 77 6.67 -8.66 -6.07
N SER A 78 6.32 -7.37 -5.97
CA SER A 78 7.20 -6.35 -5.41
C SER A 78 6.77 -5.92 -4.00
N ARG A 79 5.50 -6.16 -3.62
CA ARG A 79 4.93 -5.71 -2.35
C ARG A 79 3.97 -6.76 -1.78
N VAL A 80 3.90 -6.80 -0.46
CA VAL A 80 3.01 -7.68 0.31
C VAL A 80 2.36 -6.88 1.44
N SER A 81 1.08 -7.10 1.68
CA SER A 81 0.33 -6.63 2.85
C SER A 81 0.10 -7.81 3.77
N ILE A 82 0.56 -7.72 5.02
CA ILE A 82 0.40 -8.79 6.01
C ILE A 82 -0.38 -8.25 7.22
N PRO A 83 -1.70 -8.49 7.28
CA PRO A 83 -2.48 -8.25 8.48
C PRO A 83 -2.24 -9.36 9.52
N GLY A 84 -2.24 -9.00 10.79
CA GLY A 84 -2.16 -9.99 11.86
C GLY A 84 -2.32 -9.45 13.27
N TYR A 85 -2.40 -10.37 14.23
CA TYR A 85 -2.31 -10.07 15.66
C TYR A 85 -0.87 -10.25 16.12
N LEU A 86 -0.34 -9.31 16.88
CA LEU A 86 0.89 -9.50 17.65
C LEU A 86 0.60 -10.44 18.81
N THR A 87 1.41 -11.48 18.93
CA THR A 87 1.24 -12.54 19.93
C THR A 87 1.78 -12.17 21.30
N GLY A 88 2.53 -11.07 21.41
CA GLY A 88 3.34 -10.73 22.58
C GLY A 88 4.60 -11.60 22.74
N LYS A 89 4.79 -12.61 21.88
CA LYS A 89 5.99 -13.45 21.86
C LYS A 89 7.05 -12.84 20.95
N THR A 90 8.30 -13.17 21.25
CA THR A 90 9.46 -12.86 20.41
C THR A 90 10.23 -14.12 20.10
N ILE A 91 10.95 -14.12 18.98
CA ILE A 91 11.83 -15.21 18.59
C ILE A 91 13.19 -14.67 18.17
N THR A 92 14.24 -15.42 18.50
CA THR A 92 15.61 -15.11 18.09
C THR A 92 15.87 -15.77 16.74
N LEU A 93 16.15 -14.96 15.72
CA LEU A 93 16.54 -15.42 14.40
C LEU A 93 17.95 -16.04 14.42
N PHE A 94 18.32 -16.75 13.36
CA PHE A 94 19.68 -17.30 13.20
C PHE A 94 20.78 -16.22 13.30
N SER A 95 20.46 -14.99 12.91
CA SER A 95 21.34 -13.82 13.04
C SER A 95 21.54 -13.34 14.49
N GLY A 96 20.81 -13.89 15.47
CA GLY A 96 20.76 -13.40 16.86
C GLY A 96 19.78 -12.24 17.07
N GLN A 97 19.17 -11.70 16.01
CA GLN A 97 18.17 -10.65 16.13
C GLN A 97 16.88 -11.18 16.77
N VAL A 98 16.37 -10.48 17.78
CA VAL A 98 15.08 -10.78 18.40
C VAL A 98 13.98 -10.01 17.69
N VAL A 99 12.98 -10.71 17.16
CA VAL A 99 11.86 -10.10 16.44
C VAL A 99 10.50 -10.50 17.03
N PRO A 100 9.49 -9.61 17.02
CA PRO A 100 8.14 -9.94 17.45
C PRO A 100 7.45 -10.91 16.49
N VAL A 101 6.60 -11.76 17.06
CA VAL A 101 5.85 -12.79 16.33
C VAL A 101 4.41 -12.32 16.08
N ILE A 102 3.97 -12.41 14.82
CA ILE A 102 2.59 -12.09 14.40
C ILE A 102 1.85 -13.36 13.99
N THR A 103 0.58 -13.46 14.36
CA THR A 103 -0.37 -14.43 13.81
C THR A 103 -1.08 -13.78 12.62
N PRO A 104 -0.74 -14.17 11.39
CA PRO A 104 -1.30 -13.57 10.18
C PRO A 104 -2.79 -13.89 10.03
N GLN A 105 -3.51 -13.03 9.32
CA GLN A 105 -4.88 -13.29 8.87
C GLN A 105 -4.91 -13.49 7.35
N LEU A 106 -5.75 -14.43 6.89
CA LEU A 106 -5.89 -14.71 5.46
C LEU A 106 -6.53 -13.54 4.71
N ARG A 107 -7.55 -12.93 5.30
CA ARG A 107 -8.20 -11.75 4.71
C ARG A 107 -7.22 -10.58 4.81
N GLY A 108 -7.03 -9.85 3.70
CA GLY A 108 -6.10 -8.73 3.62
C GLY A 108 -4.64 -9.10 3.34
N LEU A 109 -4.33 -10.41 3.31
CA LEU A 109 -3.04 -10.91 2.85
C LEU A 109 -2.97 -10.81 1.32
N TYR A 110 -2.37 -9.73 0.84
CA TYR A 110 -2.24 -9.43 -0.58
C TYR A 110 -0.78 -9.40 -0.99
N ALA A 111 -0.50 -9.86 -2.20
CA ALA A 111 0.80 -9.75 -2.84
C ALA A 111 0.57 -9.20 -4.25
N TRP A 112 1.34 -8.20 -4.63
CA TRP A 112 1.19 -7.51 -5.92
C TRP A 112 2.53 -6.94 -6.38
N HIS A 113 2.58 -6.50 -7.62
CA HIS A 113 3.61 -5.59 -8.08
C HIS A 113 3.03 -4.21 -8.34
N THR A 114 3.77 -3.16 -8.01
CA THR A 114 3.28 -1.77 -8.04
C THR A 114 2.72 -1.38 -9.41
N GLU A 115 3.34 -1.87 -10.48
CA GLU A 115 2.94 -1.56 -11.85
C GLU A 115 1.52 -2.02 -12.16
N ILE A 116 1.07 -3.18 -11.65
CA ILE A 116 -0.31 -3.65 -11.92
C ILE A 116 -1.36 -2.73 -11.31
N LEU A 117 -1.06 -2.13 -10.15
CA LEU A 117 -1.98 -1.19 -9.52
C LEU A 117 -2.10 0.08 -10.35
N VAL A 118 -0.97 0.57 -10.86
CA VAL A 118 -0.93 1.75 -11.73
C VAL A 118 -1.66 1.46 -13.05
N GLU A 119 -1.38 0.34 -13.71
CA GLU A 119 -2.02 -0.05 -14.96
C GLU A 119 -3.54 -0.26 -14.80
N ASN A 120 -3.98 -0.93 -13.75
CA ASN A 120 -5.40 -1.09 -13.46
C ASN A 120 -6.10 0.25 -13.18
N ALA A 121 -5.42 1.19 -12.54
CA ALA A 121 -5.95 2.50 -12.24
C ALA A 121 -6.11 3.38 -13.50
N ILE A 122 -5.13 3.36 -14.41
CA ILE A 122 -5.16 4.15 -15.64
C ILE A 122 -6.01 3.53 -16.75
N ALA A 123 -6.32 2.23 -16.69
CA ALA A 123 -7.13 1.53 -17.70
C ALA A 123 -8.53 2.17 -17.92
N THR A 124 -9.02 2.95 -16.95
CA THR A 124 -10.32 3.65 -17.02
C THR A 124 -10.18 5.17 -17.20
N ALA A 125 -8.96 5.68 -17.40
CA ALA A 125 -8.68 7.09 -17.56
C ALA A 125 -8.67 7.49 -19.06
N PRO A 126 -9.09 8.73 -19.40
CA PRO A 126 -8.89 9.29 -20.73
C PRO A 126 -7.41 9.34 -21.11
N GLU A 127 -7.09 9.12 -22.38
CA GLU A 127 -5.70 9.04 -22.88
C GLU A 127 -4.84 10.25 -22.48
N GLU A 128 -5.43 11.45 -22.50
CA GLU A 128 -4.79 12.71 -22.12
C GLU A 128 -4.38 12.79 -20.64
N GLU A 129 -5.07 12.03 -19.77
CA GLU A 129 -4.83 12.01 -18.32
C GLU A 129 -3.86 10.89 -17.91
N ILE A 130 -3.64 9.88 -18.76
CA ILE A 130 -2.92 8.64 -18.41
C ILE A 130 -1.53 8.95 -17.85
N THR A 131 -0.74 9.77 -18.53
CA THR A 131 0.64 10.07 -18.11
C THR A 131 0.66 10.76 -16.75
N ARG A 132 -0.17 11.79 -16.55
CA ARG A 132 -0.23 12.53 -15.27
C ARG A 132 -0.72 11.65 -14.13
N LEU A 133 -1.73 10.81 -14.38
CA LEU A 133 -2.27 9.89 -13.37
C LEU A 133 -1.25 8.81 -13.02
N ARG A 134 -0.54 8.26 -14.00
CA ARG A 134 0.56 7.31 -13.80
C ARG A 134 1.64 7.91 -12.90
N ASP A 135 2.12 9.10 -13.21
CA ASP A 135 3.17 9.77 -12.44
C ASP A 135 2.71 10.08 -11.00
N ALA A 136 1.47 10.53 -10.82
CA ALA A 136 0.92 10.81 -9.50
C ALA A 136 0.72 9.54 -8.65
N LEU A 137 0.27 8.44 -9.25
CA LEU A 137 0.14 7.14 -8.57
C LEU A 137 1.49 6.59 -8.18
N THR A 138 2.47 6.57 -9.09
CA THR A 138 3.83 6.13 -8.79
C THR A 138 4.44 6.97 -7.69
N GLY A 139 4.36 8.31 -7.78
CA GLY A 139 4.88 9.21 -6.76
C GLY A 139 4.19 9.05 -5.39
N PHE A 140 2.87 8.86 -5.37
CA PHE A 140 2.14 8.57 -4.13
C PHE A 140 2.61 7.25 -3.48
N LEU A 141 2.70 6.18 -4.28
CA LEU A 141 3.10 4.87 -3.80
C LEU A 141 4.55 4.88 -3.31
N ASP A 142 5.45 5.53 -4.05
CA ASP A 142 6.85 5.68 -3.66
C ASP A 142 7.00 6.45 -2.34
N ARG A 143 6.27 7.55 -2.15
CA ARG A 143 6.29 8.28 -0.89
C ARG A 143 5.81 7.45 0.30
N ILE A 144 4.76 6.64 0.13
CA ILE A 144 4.35 5.74 1.21
C ILE A 144 5.41 4.66 1.46
N PHE A 145 5.96 4.05 0.41
CA PHE A 145 6.87 2.91 0.54
C PHE A 145 8.27 3.30 1.02
N PHE A 146 8.76 4.47 0.66
CA PHE A 146 10.12 4.91 0.96
C PHE A 146 10.16 5.99 2.03
N ASP A 147 9.33 7.02 1.95
CA ASP A 147 9.39 8.15 2.88
C ASP A 147 8.63 7.86 4.18
N LEU A 148 7.47 7.21 4.09
CA LEU A 148 6.58 6.95 5.21
C LEU A 148 6.59 5.48 5.66
N ARG A 149 7.70 4.78 5.40
CA ARG A 149 7.88 3.39 5.82
C ARG A 149 7.78 3.30 7.34
N ASN A 150 6.94 2.38 7.81
CA ASN A 150 6.64 2.22 9.22
C ASN A 150 6.45 0.74 9.59
N LEU A 151 6.30 0.47 10.89
CA LEU A 151 6.15 -0.88 11.42
C LEU A 151 4.71 -1.41 11.37
N GLY A 152 3.71 -0.57 11.08
CA GLY A 152 2.31 -0.99 11.02
C GLY A 152 1.70 -1.35 12.37
N THR A 153 2.31 -1.00 13.51
CA THR A 153 1.78 -1.31 14.86
C THR A 153 0.80 -0.27 15.35
N THR A 154 1.15 1.01 15.25
CA THR A 154 0.30 2.10 15.73
C THR A 154 -0.93 2.24 14.84
N SER A 155 -2.01 2.79 15.38
CA SER A 155 -3.25 2.97 14.60
C SER A 155 -3.06 3.92 13.42
N ALA A 156 -2.25 4.96 13.58
CA ALA A 156 -1.84 5.85 12.50
C ALA A 156 -1.08 5.09 11.39
N ASP A 157 -0.10 4.27 11.78
CA ASP A 157 0.67 3.45 10.85
C ASP A 157 -0.23 2.49 10.07
N ARG A 158 -1.15 1.79 10.76
CA ARG A 158 -2.11 0.89 10.12
C ARG A 158 -3.00 1.62 9.12
N ALA A 159 -3.45 2.83 9.44
CA ALA A 159 -4.28 3.64 8.54
C ALA A 159 -3.50 4.09 7.31
N LEU A 160 -2.28 4.61 7.51
CA LEU A 160 -1.39 5.01 6.42
C LEU A 160 -1.08 3.84 5.48
N ASN A 161 -0.70 2.71 6.07
CA ASN A 161 -0.43 1.49 5.36
C ASN A 161 -1.68 1.07 4.58
N TYR A 162 -2.84 0.98 5.23
CA TYR A 162 -4.07 0.59 4.54
C TYR A 162 -4.43 1.51 3.35
N ALA A 163 -4.15 2.81 3.43
CA ALA A 163 -4.34 3.75 2.33
C ALA A 163 -3.52 3.36 1.08
N ALA A 164 -2.36 2.74 1.24
CA ALA A 164 -1.53 2.23 0.15
C ALA A 164 -2.11 0.96 -0.49
N THR A 165 -2.76 0.09 0.28
CA THR A 165 -3.48 -1.08 -0.25
C THR A 165 -4.80 -0.73 -0.90
N ASN A 166 -5.46 0.33 -0.45
CA ASN A 166 -6.76 0.73 -0.98
C ASN A 166 -6.59 1.55 -2.26
N ALA A 167 -6.24 0.86 -3.34
CA ALA A 167 -6.03 1.47 -4.64
C ALA A 167 -7.27 2.22 -5.15
N PHE A 168 -8.49 1.78 -4.84
CA PHE A 168 -9.71 2.40 -5.39
C PHE A 168 -9.92 3.83 -4.88
N GLN A 169 -9.87 4.04 -3.56
CA GLN A 169 -10.08 5.36 -2.97
C GLN A 169 -8.92 6.32 -3.24
N THR A 170 -7.70 5.78 -3.22
CA THR A 170 -6.50 6.55 -3.56
C THR A 170 -6.50 6.97 -5.04
N THR A 171 -6.88 6.07 -5.95
CA THR A 171 -6.92 6.36 -7.39
C THR A 171 -7.95 7.44 -7.72
N SER A 172 -9.14 7.38 -7.11
CA SER A 172 -10.19 8.38 -7.37
C SER A 172 -9.75 9.79 -6.95
N VAL A 173 -9.10 9.91 -5.79
CA VAL A 173 -8.50 11.17 -5.30
C VAL A 173 -7.42 11.68 -6.24
N LEU A 174 -6.46 10.82 -6.61
CA LEU A 174 -5.34 11.20 -7.46
C LEU A 174 -5.82 11.63 -8.84
N ARG A 175 -6.76 10.90 -9.45
CA ARG A 175 -7.37 11.26 -10.74
C ARG A 175 -8.05 12.63 -10.68
N GLN A 176 -8.81 12.91 -9.62
CA GLN A 176 -9.46 14.21 -9.47
C GLN A 176 -8.44 15.36 -9.35
N ALA A 177 -7.34 15.13 -8.64
CA ALA A 177 -6.28 16.13 -8.48
C ALA A 177 -5.46 16.35 -9.75
N THR A 178 -5.04 15.27 -10.42
CA THR A 178 -4.24 15.35 -11.65
C THR A 178 -5.03 15.90 -12.84
N GLY A 179 -6.33 15.60 -12.92
CA GLY A 179 -7.23 16.22 -13.90
C GLY A 179 -7.33 17.74 -13.75
N GLN A 180 -7.02 18.26 -12.55
CA GLN A 180 -6.96 19.70 -12.27
C GLN A 180 -5.54 20.29 -12.44
N GLY A 181 -4.57 19.52 -12.94
CA GLY A 181 -3.18 19.92 -13.08
C GLY A 181 -2.41 19.99 -11.76
N MET A 182 -2.94 19.40 -10.67
CA MET A 182 -2.30 19.48 -9.35
C MET A 182 -1.38 18.28 -9.08
N GLN A 183 -0.35 18.49 -8.27
CA GLN A 183 0.60 17.48 -7.83
C GLN A 183 0.55 17.29 -6.32
N LEU A 184 0.87 16.07 -5.86
CA LEU A 184 0.89 15.72 -4.45
C LEU A 184 2.05 16.44 -3.75
N ASP A 185 1.74 17.16 -2.67
CA ASP A 185 2.72 17.83 -1.81
C ASP A 185 2.94 17.07 -0.51
N THR A 186 1.88 16.81 0.25
CA THR A 186 1.99 16.23 1.60
C THR A 186 0.94 15.16 1.84
N ILE A 187 1.33 14.15 2.61
CA ILE A 187 0.47 13.10 3.14
C ILE A 187 0.51 13.27 4.66
N ASN A 188 -0.64 13.45 5.29
CA ASN A 188 -0.76 13.53 6.74
C ASN A 188 -1.82 12.57 7.25
N VAL A 189 -1.58 11.99 8.42
CA VAL A 189 -2.51 11.06 9.07
C VAL A 189 -2.76 11.52 10.49
N GLU A 190 -4.03 11.76 10.82
CA GLU A 190 -4.44 12.28 12.12
C GLU A 190 -5.68 11.55 12.63
N ARG A 191 -5.90 11.56 13.95
CA ARG A 191 -7.07 10.91 14.52
C ARG A 191 -8.34 11.64 14.11
N SER A 192 -9.30 10.90 13.56
CA SER A 192 -10.58 11.46 13.14
C SER A 192 -11.46 11.77 14.36
N PRO A 193 -12.05 12.97 14.44
CA PRO A 193 -13.05 13.26 15.46
C PRO A 193 -14.42 12.63 15.14
N PHE A 194 -14.60 12.12 13.91
CA PHE A 194 -15.88 11.60 13.43
C PHE A 194 -15.87 10.08 13.38
N CYS A 195 -16.11 9.44 14.52
CA CYS A 195 -16.34 8.00 14.53
C CYS A 195 -17.31 7.52 15.60
N ARG A 196 -17.80 6.28 15.41
CA ARG A 196 -18.67 5.64 16.39
C ARG A 196 -17.90 5.41 17.68
N MET A 197 -18.62 5.31 18.78
CA MET A 197 -18.06 4.84 20.04
C MET A 197 -17.43 3.46 19.79
N ASP A 198 -16.20 3.26 20.28
CA ASP A 198 -15.35 2.07 20.06
C ASP A 198 -14.66 1.92 18.69
N SER A 199 -14.86 2.85 17.76
CA SER A 199 -14.07 2.91 16.52
C SER A 199 -12.70 3.58 16.73
N ASP A 200 -11.74 3.24 15.87
CA ASP A 200 -10.38 3.77 15.89
C ASP A 200 -10.08 4.36 14.52
N CYS A 201 -10.56 5.58 14.30
CA CYS A 201 -10.58 6.20 12.99
C CYS A 201 -9.51 7.25 12.81
N TRP A 202 -8.97 7.24 11.60
CA TRP A 202 -7.89 8.11 11.19
C TRP A 202 -8.22 8.75 9.85
N ASP A 203 -8.08 10.06 9.81
CA ASP A 203 -8.22 10.85 8.60
C ASP A 203 -6.88 10.86 7.87
N VAL A 204 -6.86 10.36 6.64
CA VAL A 204 -5.73 10.48 5.73
C VAL A 204 -5.97 11.70 4.86
N ARG A 205 -5.08 12.68 4.95
CA ARG A 205 -5.13 13.95 4.23
C ARG A 205 -4.04 13.99 3.18
N LEU A 206 -4.45 14.15 1.92
CA LEU A 206 -3.57 14.35 0.79
C LEU A 206 -3.69 15.82 0.35
N THR A 207 -2.61 16.58 0.49
CA THR A 207 -2.56 17.98 0.07
C THR A 207 -1.89 18.06 -1.29
N PHE A 208 -2.53 18.79 -2.20
CA PHE A 208 -2.06 19.00 -3.56
C PHE A 208 -1.81 20.48 -3.82
N PHE A 209 -0.88 20.79 -4.70
CA PHE A 209 -0.58 22.13 -5.17
C PHE A 209 -0.51 22.17 -6.68
N ASP A 210 -0.59 23.38 -7.23
CA ASP A 210 -0.42 23.62 -8.66
C ASP A 210 1.05 23.99 -8.91
N PRO A 211 1.83 23.15 -9.61
CA PRO A 211 3.25 23.41 -9.85
C PRO A 211 3.48 24.58 -10.82
N ASP A 212 2.50 24.90 -11.67
CA ASP A 212 2.59 25.97 -12.66
C ASP A 212 2.07 27.31 -12.11
N ASN A 213 1.27 27.27 -11.05
CA ASN A 213 0.70 28.45 -10.43
C ASN A 213 0.75 28.43 -8.89
N ASN A 214 1.83 28.95 -8.33
CA ASN A 214 2.03 29.10 -6.88
C ASN A 214 1.02 30.02 -6.18
N ARG A 215 0.19 30.79 -6.92
CA ARG A 215 -0.89 31.61 -6.33
C ARG A 215 -2.21 30.86 -6.18
N ARG A 216 -2.34 29.70 -6.84
CA ARG A 216 -3.54 28.88 -6.71
C ARG A 216 -3.55 28.22 -5.33
N ALA A 217 -4.71 28.31 -4.67
CA ALA A 217 -4.90 27.65 -3.38
C ALA A 217 -4.61 26.15 -3.49
N ARG A 218 -3.95 25.61 -2.46
CA ARG A 218 -3.72 24.17 -2.35
C ARG A 218 -5.06 23.48 -2.17
N ARG A 219 -5.13 22.19 -2.48
CA ARG A 219 -6.37 21.42 -2.32
C ARG A 219 -6.12 20.21 -1.43
N VAL A 220 -6.96 20.04 -0.43
CA VAL A 220 -6.91 18.89 0.47
C VAL A 220 -7.97 17.90 0.03
N TYR A 221 -7.59 16.64 -0.02
CA TYR A 221 -8.49 15.50 -0.09
C TYR A 221 -8.36 14.70 1.20
N ARG A 222 -9.49 14.39 1.82
CA ARG A 222 -9.55 13.64 3.07
C ARG A 222 -10.47 12.45 2.92
N PHE A 223 -9.98 11.29 3.31
CA PHE A 223 -10.78 10.10 3.53
C PHE A 223 -10.46 9.51 4.90
N THR A 224 -11.44 8.84 5.49
CA THR A 224 -11.35 8.31 6.85
C THR A 224 -11.22 6.80 6.78
N ILE A 225 -10.32 6.24 7.57
CA ILE A 225 -10.10 4.79 7.70
C ILE A 225 -10.36 4.42 9.15
N ASP A 226 -11.22 3.44 9.38
CA ASP A 226 -11.38 2.77 10.67
C ASP A 226 -10.44 1.57 10.75
N VAL A 227 -9.51 1.60 11.71
CA VAL A 227 -8.55 0.53 12.01
C VAL A 227 -8.88 -0.18 13.33
N SER A 228 -10.15 -0.11 13.77
CA SER A 228 -10.70 -0.81 14.94
C SER A 228 -10.92 -2.30 14.75
N ASP A 229 -10.70 -2.84 13.55
CA ASP A 229 -10.54 -4.27 13.27
C ASP A 229 -9.14 -4.54 12.67
N ILE A 230 -8.74 -5.80 12.53
CA ILE A 230 -7.57 -6.19 11.74
C ILE A 230 -7.71 -5.74 10.31
N MET A 231 -8.91 -5.87 9.74
CA MET A 231 -9.19 -5.46 8.38
C MET A 231 -9.71 -4.04 8.41
N PRO A 232 -8.90 -3.03 8.06
CA PRO A 232 -9.37 -1.66 8.07
C PRO A 232 -10.43 -1.47 7.01
N VAL A 233 -11.28 -0.48 7.24
CA VAL A 233 -12.36 -0.12 6.32
C VAL A 233 -12.39 1.38 6.10
N THR A 234 -12.72 1.82 4.89
CA THR A 234 -12.97 3.24 4.63
C THR A 234 -14.36 3.65 5.09
N VAL A 235 -14.44 4.80 5.74
CA VAL A 235 -15.68 5.34 6.32
C VAL A 235 -16.13 6.54 5.51
N GLY A 236 -17.31 6.43 4.90
CA GLY A 236 -17.94 7.50 4.14
C GLY A 236 -17.22 7.86 2.84
N ASP A 237 -17.58 9.01 2.28
CA ASP A 237 -17.03 9.53 1.03
C ASP A 237 -15.80 10.40 1.24
N VAL A 238 -14.94 10.44 0.21
CA VAL A 238 -13.85 11.40 0.11
C VAL A 238 -14.40 12.83 0.19
N ARG A 239 -13.78 13.66 1.02
CA ARG A 239 -14.08 15.10 1.13
C ARG A 239 -12.94 15.91 0.53
N SER A 240 -13.25 17.02 -0.12
CA SER A 240 -12.21 17.93 -0.65
C SER A 240 -12.57 19.40 -0.44
N TRP A 241 -11.56 20.23 -0.18
CA TRP A 241 -11.70 21.67 -0.04
C TRP A 241 -10.36 22.38 -0.34
N PRO A 242 -10.39 23.65 -0.78
CA PRO A 242 -9.19 24.46 -0.93
C PRO A 242 -8.65 24.91 0.44
N ILE A 243 -7.34 25.07 0.55
CA ILE A 243 -6.66 25.72 1.68
C ILE A 243 -5.66 26.74 1.13
N SER A 244 -5.58 27.90 1.77
CA SER A 244 -4.65 28.99 1.45
C SER A 244 -3.36 28.87 2.24
#